data_AF-A0A662EKW2-F1
#
_entry.id   AF-A0A662EKW2-F1
#
_cell.length_a   1.000
_cell.length_b   1.000
_cell.length_c   1.000
_cell.angle_alpha   90.00
_cell.angle_beta   90.00
_cell.angle_gamma   90.00
#
_symmetry.space_group_name_H-M   'P 1'
#
loop_
_entity.id
_entity.type
_entity.pdbx_description
1 polymer ?
#
loop_
_entity_poly.entity_id
_entity_poly.type
_entity_poly.pdbx_seq_one_letter_code
_entity_poly.pdbx_strand_id
1 'polypeptide(L)'
;LTENHPYYTQVLCHVLRDLFRDEGRLGAGHVELGVEEVIAREAHAFHELWDALPLKARQLLVALAKEGTPRVEIYSRAFLEKHNLGPPSSVQRAVERLLEDEVLERVNGEYEFTDVFFKRWLQRESP
;
A
#
# COMPACT_ATOMS: atom_id res chain seq x y z
N LEU A 1 -8.69 -3.98 -6.05
CA LEU A 1 -7.49 -4.83 -6.22
C LEU A 1 -6.33 -4.10 -6.89
N THR A 2 -6.58 -3.32 -7.93
CA THR A 2 -5.51 -2.54 -8.59
C THR A 2 -5.82 -1.06 -8.61
N GLU A 3 -6.83 -0.64 -7.84
CA GLU A 3 -7.23 0.76 -7.59
C GLU A 3 -7.42 1.58 -8.88
N ASN A 4 -7.94 0.93 -9.94
CA ASN A 4 -8.15 1.50 -11.27
C ASN A 4 -6.87 1.94 -12.01
N HIS A 5 -5.71 1.46 -11.58
CA HIS A 5 -4.45 1.68 -12.29
C HIS A 5 -4.26 0.59 -13.38
N PRO A 6 -4.18 0.97 -14.66
CA PRO A 6 -3.98 0.02 -15.76
C PRO A 6 -2.67 -0.78 -15.63
N TYR A 7 -1.60 -0.12 -15.16
CA TYR A 7 -0.30 -0.73 -14.95
C TYR A 7 -0.36 -1.92 -13.98
N TYR A 8 -0.88 -1.72 -12.76
CA TYR A 8 -0.99 -2.80 -11.76
C TYR A 8 -1.95 -3.91 -12.21
N THR A 9 -2.97 -3.57 -13.02
CA THR A 9 -3.84 -4.58 -13.65
C THR A 9 -3.06 -5.45 -14.64
N GLN A 10 -2.21 -4.85 -15.46
CA GLN A 10 -1.37 -5.58 -16.40
C GLN A 10 -0.34 -6.47 -15.69
N VAL A 11 0.31 -5.96 -14.64
CA VAL A 11 1.25 -6.73 -13.80
C VAL A 11 0.57 -7.98 -13.25
N LEU A 12 -0.60 -7.82 -12.63
CA LEU A 12 -1.37 -8.94 -12.10
C LEU A 12 -1.74 -9.96 -13.19
N CYS A 13 -2.22 -9.51 -14.34
CA CYS A 13 -2.57 -10.39 -15.46
C CYS A 13 -1.34 -11.15 -15.99
N HIS A 14 -0.18 -10.51 -16.04
CA HIS A 14 1.07 -11.17 -16.45
C HIS A 14 1.45 -12.28 -15.46
N VAL A 15 1.41 -11.99 -14.16
CA VAL A 15 1.68 -12.98 -13.10
C VAL A 15 0.69 -14.14 -13.17
N LEU A 16 -0.61 -13.87 -13.31
CA LEU A 16 -1.64 -14.90 -13.45
C LEU A 16 -1.39 -15.80 -14.66
N ARG A 17 -0.97 -15.23 -15.78
CA ARG A 17 -0.65 -16.00 -16.99
C ARG A 17 0.58 -16.89 -16.78
N ASP A 18 1.56 -16.43 -16.02
CA ASP A 18 2.75 -17.21 -15.73
C ASP A 18 2.46 -18.38 -14.78
N LEU A 19 1.67 -18.15 -13.73
CA LEU A 19 1.30 -19.17 -12.74
C LEU A 19 0.40 -20.25 -13.34
N PHE A 20 -0.58 -19.86 -14.16
CA PHE A 20 -1.66 -20.74 -14.62
C PHE A 20 -1.63 -20.93 -16.14
N ARG A 21 -0.43 -21.10 -16.70
CA ARG A 21 -0.19 -21.14 -18.15
C ARG A 21 -1.03 -22.20 -18.87
N ASP A 22 -1.23 -23.34 -18.22
CA ASP A 22 -1.89 -24.52 -18.80
C ASP A 22 -3.39 -24.58 -18.45
N GLU A 23 -3.91 -23.60 -17.70
CA GLU A 23 -5.32 -23.54 -17.33
C GLU A 23 -6.15 -22.72 -18.31
N GLY A 24 -7.28 -23.28 -18.73
CA GLY A 24 -8.15 -22.63 -19.72
C GLY A 24 -9.04 -21.52 -19.16
N ARG A 25 -9.34 -21.51 -17.85
CA ARG A 25 -10.22 -20.51 -17.24
C ARG A 25 -9.82 -20.22 -15.79
N LEU A 26 -9.48 -18.96 -15.54
CA LEU A 26 -9.20 -18.48 -14.18
C LEU A 26 -10.48 -17.97 -13.51
N GLY A 27 -10.53 -18.12 -12.19
CA GLY A 27 -11.60 -17.67 -11.31
C GLY A 27 -11.06 -16.85 -10.13
N ALA A 28 -11.94 -16.40 -9.24
CA ALA A 28 -11.58 -15.50 -8.13
C ALA A 28 -10.43 -16.04 -7.25
N GLY A 29 -10.38 -17.34 -6.96
CA GLY A 29 -9.28 -17.93 -6.18
C GLY A 29 -7.91 -17.79 -6.85
N HIS A 30 -7.84 -17.84 -8.19
CA HIS A 30 -6.60 -17.63 -8.93
C HIS A 30 -6.12 -16.18 -8.81
N VAL A 31 -7.07 -15.23 -8.79
CA VAL A 31 -6.76 -13.80 -8.65
C VAL A 31 -6.07 -13.53 -7.33
N GLU A 32 -6.57 -14.10 -6.22
CA GLU A 32 -5.92 -13.94 -4.90
C GLU A 32 -4.51 -14.54 -4.87
N LEU A 33 -4.31 -15.73 -5.46
CA LEU A 33 -2.98 -16.33 -5.62
C LEU A 33 -2.05 -15.46 -6.47
N GLY A 34 -2.56 -14.86 -7.54
CA GLY A 34 -1.78 -13.93 -8.36
C GLY A 34 -1.34 -12.69 -7.59
N VAL A 35 -2.18 -12.17 -6.69
CA VAL A 35 -1.84 -11.02 -5.84
C VAL A 35 -0.80 -11.40 -4.79
N GLU A 36 -0.94 -12.58 -4.18
CA GLU A 36 0.09 -13.16 -3.30
C GLU A 36 1.43 -13.30 -4.01
N GLU A 37 1.42 -13.81 -5.23
CA GLU A 37 2.64 -13.96 -6.03
C GLU A 37 3.27 -12.61 -6.41
N VAL A 38 2.48 -11.60 -6.79
CA VAL A 38 3.02 -10.25 -7.05
C VAL A 38 3.71 -9.70 -5.80
N ILE A 39 3.04 -9.80 -4.64
CA ILE A 39 3.62 -9.34 -3.37
C ILE A 39 4.87 -10.14 -3.02
N ALA A 40 4.88 -11.45 -3.22
CA ALA A 40 6.03 -12.30 -2.94
C ALA A 40 7.24 -11.95 -3.83
N ARG A 41 7.02 -11.63 -5.12
CA ARG A 41 8.07 -11.19 -6.05
C ARG A 41 8.69 -9.86 -5.65
N GLU A 42 7.89 -8.94 -5.14
CA GLU A 42 8.32 -7.60 -4.73
C GLU A 42 8.73 -7.51 -3.25
N ALA A 43 8.57 -8.59 -2.48
CA ALA A 43 8.72 -8.58 -1.01
C ALA A 43 10.07 -8.04 -0.56
N HIS A 44 11.16 -8.39 -1.25
CA HIS A 44 12.49 -7.87 -0.93
C HIS A 44 12.55 -6.34 -1.02
N ALA A 45 12.06 -5.76 -2.12
CA ALA A 45 12.04 -4.32 -2.31
C ALA A 45 11.12 -3.64 -1.28
N PHE A 46 9.99 -4.26 -0.94
CA PHE A 46 9.08 -3.76 0.10
C PHE A 46 9.70 -3.76 1.48
N HIS A 47 10.45 -4.82 1.84
CA HIS A 47 11.18 -4.86 3.11
C HIS A 47 12.29 -3.81 3.17
N GLU A 48 13.08 -3.65 2.09
CA GLU A 48 14.11 -2.61 2.03
C GLU A 48 13.52 -1.20 2.18
N LEU A 49 12.41 -0.92 1.50
CA LEU A 49 11.68 0.33 1.64
C LEU A 49 11.17 0.50 3.08
N TRP A 50 10.54 -0.51 3.64
CA TRP A 50 10.00 -0.47 5.00
C TRP A 50 11.08 -0.21 6.06
N ASP A 51 12.21 -0.89 5.98
CA ASP A 51 13.29 -0.80 6.95
C ASP A 51 14.01 0.56 6.89
N ALA A 52 14.03 1.20 5.71
CA ALA A 52 14.55 2.56 5.54
C ALA A 52 13.66 3.63 6.19
N LEU A 53 12.37 3.34 6.43
CA LEU A 53 11.40 4.33 6.90
C LEU A 53 11.48 4.56 8.43
N PRO A 54 11.49 5.82 8.87
CA PRO A 54 11.36 6.15 10.29
C PRO A 54 10.09 5.57 10.90
N LEU A 55 10.14 5.25 12.21
CA LEU A 55 9.01 4.64 12.93
C LEU A 55 7.67 5.39 12.72
N LYS A 56 7.71 6.72 12.72
CA LYS A 56 6.49 7.53 12.55
C LYS A 56 5.90 7.45 11.14
N ALA A 57 6.74 7.36 10.11
CA ALA A 57 6.30 7.15 8.72
C ALA A 57 5.65 5.77 8.58
N ARG A 58 6.30 4.74 9.12
CA ARG A 58 5.75 3.37 9.18
C ARG A 58 4.38 3.29 9.86
N GLN A 59 4.25 3.91 11.04
CA GLN A 59 2.97 3.98 11.76
C GLN A 59 1.87 4.63 10.93
N LEU A 60 2.17 5.74 10.24
CA LEU A 60 1.22 6.43 9.37
C LEU A 60 0.81 5.58 8.17
N LEU A 61 1.76 4.91 7.51
CA LEU A 61 1.46 4.03 6.38
C LEU A 61 0.55 2.86 6.78
N VAL A 62 0.81 2.22 7.92
CA VAL A 62 -0.06 1.15 8.44
C VAL A 62 -1.45 1.68 8.77
N ALA A 63 -1.55 2.88 9.35
CA ALA A 63 -2.83 3.53 9.62
C ALA A 63 -3.63 3.78 8.34
N LEU A 64 -2.98 4.35 7.32
CA LEU A 64 -3.58 4.63 6.00
C LEU A 64 -4.00 3.34 5.29
N ALA A 65 -3.15 2.32 5.31
CA ALA A 65 -3.44 1.02 4.70
C ALA A 65 -4.69 0.36 5.33
N LYS A 66 -4.94 0.58 6.62
CA LYS A 66 -6.08 0.02 7.36
C LYS A 66 -7.40 0.75 7.16
N GLU A 67 -7.41 2.06 6.86
CA GLU A 67 -8.68 2.79 6.66
C GLU A 67 -9.43 2.34 5.41
N GLY A 68 -8.72 1.88 4.37
CA GLY A 68 -9.35 1.35 3.15
C GLY A 68 -10.19 2.35 2.36
N THR A 69 -10.30 3.60 2.81
CA THR A 69 -11.01 4.69 2.14
C THR A 69 -10.02 5.58 1.36
N PRO A 70 -10.43 6.11 0.20
CA PRO A 70 -9.58 6.99 -0.61
C PRO A 70 -9.45 8.40 -0.02
N ARG A 71 -10.29 8.76 0.95
CA ARG A 71 -10.25 10.06 1.63
C ARG A 71 -10.10 9.82 3.12
N VAL A 72 -8.94 10.19 3.64
CA VAL A 72 -8.61 10.04 5.06
C VAL A 72 -8.17 11.39 5.57
N GLU A 73 -8.91 11.92 6.54
CA GLU A 73 -8.53 13.14 7.24
C GLU A 73 -7.39 12.84 8.21
N ILE A 74 -6.17 12.71 7.70
CA ILE A 74 -4.98 12.24 8.45
C ILE A 74 -4.59 13.13 9.65
N TYR A 75 -5.10 14.37 9.69
CA TYR A 75 -4.89 15.33 10.77
C TYR A 75 -6.09 15.44 11.70
N SER A 76 -7.20 14.75 11.42
CA SER A 76 -8.36 14.75 12.30
C SER A 76 -8.02 14.10 13.64
N ARG A 77 -8.57 14.66 14.71
CA ARG A 77 -8.40 14.10 16.05
C ARG A 77 -8.83 12.62 16.11
N ALA A 78 -9.94 12.28 15.45
CA ALA A 78 -10.45 10.92 15.40
C ALA A 78 -9.46 9.94 14.78
N PHE A 79 -8.83 10.30 13.65
CA PHE A 79 -7.82 9.46 13.00
C PHE A 79 -6.56 9.30 13.86
N LEU A 80 -6.05 10.41 14.40
CA LEU A 80 -4.84 10.43 15.22
C LEU A 80 -5.00 9.60 16.50
N GLU A 81 -6.16 9.68 17.16
CA GLU A 81 -6.48 8.89 18.36
C GLU A 81 -6.70 7.40 18.00
N LYS A 82 -7.44 7.11 16.92
CA LYS A 82 -7.71 5.72 16.46
C LYS A 82 -6.43 4.93 16.19
N HIS A 83 -5.41 5.58 15.63
CA HIS A 83 -4.13 4.94 15.24
C HIS A 83 -2.96 5.30 16.14
N ASN A 84 -3.19 6.01 17.25
CA ASN A 84 -2.16 6.40 18.22
C ASN A 84 -0.94 7.09 17.60
N LEU A 85 -1.17 8.00 16.64
CA LEU A 85 -0.10 8.62 15.85
C LEU A 85 0.59 9.77 16.59
N GLY A 86 -0.06 10.32 17.63
CA GLY A 86 0.43 11.45 18.41
C GLY A 86 -0.02 12.79 17.82
N PRO A 87 0.73 13.88 18.07
CA PRO A 87 0.30 15.22 17.67
C PRO A 87 0.37 15.43 16.15
N PRO A 88 -0.50 16.29 15.56
CA PRO A 88 -0.53 16.57 14.13
C PRO A 88 0.82 16.98 13.53
N SER A 89 1.65 17.72 14.28
CA SER A 89 2.98 18.16 13.83
C SER A 89 3.96 17.00 13.61
N SER A 90 3.82 15.90 14.37
CA SER A 90 4.63 14.69 14.15
C SER A 90 4.17 13.94 12.91
N VAL A 91 2.87 13.93 12.64
CA VAL A 91 2.29 13.30 11.45
C VAL A 91 2.65 14.09 10.20
N GLN A 92 2.63 15.42 10.27
CA GLN A 92 3.02 16.28 9.16
C GLN A 92 4.45 15.99 8.68
N ARG A 93 5.42 15.88 9.59
CA ARG A 93 6.81 15.52 9.23
C ARG A 93 6.91 14.13 8.59
N ALA A 94 6.10 13.19 9.07
CA ALA A 94 6.05 11.85 8.49
C ALA A 94 5.48 11.88 7.05
N VAL A 95 4.44 12.68 6.81
CA VAL A 95 3.88 12.90 5.47
C VAL A 95 4.90 13.55 4.55
N GLU A 96 5.54 14.64 4.97
CA GLU A 96 6.57 15.34 4.19
C GLU A 96 7.65 14.37 3.74
N ARG A 97 8.14 13.53 4.67
CA ARG A 97 9.12 12.51 4.35
C ARG A 97 8.62 11.45 3.37
N LEU A 98 7.38 10.96 3.54
CA LEU A 98 6.81 9.95 2.65
C LEU A 98 6.54 10.48 1.24
N LEU A 99 6.28 11.78 1.09
CA LEU A 99 6.20 12.44 -0.20
C LEU A 99 7.59 12.59 -0.84
N GLU A 100 8.61 12.96 -0.05
CA GLU A 100 10.00 13.07 -0.52
C GLU A 100 10.57 11.72 -0.99
N ASP A 101 10.27 10.63 -0.25
CA ASP A 101 10.69 9.28 -0.59
C ASP A 101 9.80 8.62 -1.68
N GLU A 102 8.85 9.37 -2.27
CA GLU A 102 7.90 8.90 -3.30
C GLU A 102 7.10 7.65 -2.89
N VAL A 103 6.86 7.45 -1.59
CA VAL A 103 6.03 6.35 -1.06
C VAL A 103 4.55 6.73 -1.06
N LEU A 104 4.29 8.01 -0.79
CA LEU A 104 2.98 8.61 -0.96
C LEU A 104 3.06 9.68 -2.05
N GLU A 105 1.94 9.89 -2.72
CA GLU A 105 1.72 11.03 -3.60
C GLU A 105 0.46 11.79 -3.19
N ARG A 106 0.36 13.04 -3.67
CA ARG A 106 -0.82 13.88 -3.41
C ARG A 106 -1.68 13.99 -4.66
N VAL A 107 -2.85 13.34 -4.63
CA VAL A 107 -3.79 13.30 -5.76
C VAL A 107 -5.09 13.96 -5.33
N ASN A 108 -5.52 15.00 -6.05
CA ASN A 108 -6.76 15.74 -5.76
C ASN A 108 -6.89 16.23 -4.30
N GLY A 109 -5.77 16.50 -3.63
CA GLY A 109 -5.72 16.95 -2.25
C GLY A 109 -5.60 15.84 -1.20
N GLU A 110 -5.73 14.58 -1.59
CA GLU A 110 -5.64 13.38 -0.75
C GLU A 110 -4.26 12.73 -0.86
N TYR A 111 -3.93 11.85 0.09
CA TYR A 111 -2.68 11.08 0.08
C TYR A 111 -2.92 9.65 -0.37
N GLU A 112 -2.23 9.24 -1.43
CA GLU A 112 -2.35 7.91 -2.03
C GLU A 112 -0.99 7.21 -2.04
N PHE A 113 -1.00 5.88 -1.97
CA PHE A 113 0.22 5.08 -2.13
C PHE A 113 0.63 5.08 -3.60
N THR A 114 1.90 5.35 -3.87
CA THR A 114 2.45 5.25 -5.23
C THR A 114 2.47 3.79 -5.71
N ASP A 115 2.69 2.85 -4.78
CA ASP A 115 2.61 1.41 -5.02
C ASP A 115 1.40 0.75 -4.34
N VAL A 116 0.48 0.28 -5.19
CA VAL A 116 -0.78 -0.36 -4.81
C VAL A 116 -0.59 -1.78 -4.24
N PHE A 117 0.49 -2.46 -4.60
CA PHE A 117 0.89 -3.75 -4.01
C PHE A 117 1.65 -3.56 -2.70
N PHE A 118 2.44 -2.50 -2.55
CA PHE A 118 3.05 -2.16 -1.26
C PHE A 118 1.99 -1.89 -0.18
N LYS A 119 0.95 -1.12 -0.53
CA LYS A 119 -0.23 -0.92 0.35
C LYS A 119 -0.86 -2.26 0.78
N ARG A 120 -0.98 -3.22 -0.13
CA ARG A 120 -1.54 -4.55 0.19
C ARG A 120 -0.62 -5.40 1.04
N TRP A 121 0.68 -5.33 0.79
CA TRP A 121 1.68 -5.98 1.61
C TRP A 121 1.57 -5.50 3.07
N LEU A 122 1.44 -4.18 3.30
CA LEU A 122 1.20 -3.62 4.64
C LEU A 122 -0.10 -4.10 5.29
N GLN A 123 -1.19 -4.24 4.51
CA GLN A 123 -2.46 -4.76 5.01
C GLN A 123 -2.36 -6.22 5.47
N ARG A 124 -1.49 -7.01 4.84
CA ARG A 124 -1.33 -8.44 5.11
C ARG A 124 -0.34 -8.71 6.23
N GLU A 125 0.84 -8.09 6.18
CA GLU A 125 1.90 -8.40 7.14
C GLU A 125 1.77 -7.64 8.46
N SER A 126 1.14 -6.45 8.49
CA SER A 126 1.16 -5.53 9.64
C SER A 126 2.45 -5.63 10.47
N PRO A 127 3.64 -5.46 9.86
CA PRO A 127 4.93 -5.63 10.52
C PRO A 127 5.25 -4.53 11.54
#